data_AF-A0A0M3HM24-F1
#
_entry.id   AF-A0A0M3HM24-F1
#
_cell.length_a   1.000
_cell.length_b   1.000
_cell.length_c   1.000
_cell.angle_alpha   90.00
_cell.angle_beta   90.00
_cell.angle_gamma   90.00
#
_symmetry.space_group_name_H-M   'P 1'
#
loop_
_entity.id
_entity.type
_entity.pdbx_description
1 polymer ?
#
loop_
_entity_poly.entity_id
_entity_poly.type
_entity_poly.pdbx_seq_one_letter_code
_entity_poly.pdbx_strand_id
1 'polypeptide(L)' 'MKQKADFEQIKKLADEIRQKQAAEKAAKLEAKKERERRREENARRAEIVQVIKNTHKLKRAKKKQLRRIEKRDTN' A
#
# COMPACT_ATOMS: atom_id res chain seq x y z
N MET A 1 -6.92 -42.58 28.48
CA MET A 1 -6.24 -42.44 27.17
C MET A 1 -6.92 -41.41 26.26
N LYS A 2 -8.24 -41.49 26.03
CA LYS A 2 -8.99 -40.56 25.14
C LYS A 2 -8.84 -39.07 25.48
N GLN A 3 -9.07 -38.69 26.74
CA GLN A 3 -9.03 -37.29 27.18
C GLN A 3 -7.66 -36.59 26.97
N LYS A 4 -6.55 -37.35 27.04
CA LYS A 4 -5.21 -36.79 26.77
C LYS A 4 -5.02 -36.49 25.28
N ALA A 5 -5.49 -37.40 24.41
CA ALA A 5 -5.45 -37.20 22.96
C ALA A 5 -6.36 -36.03 22.53
N ASP A 6 -7.55 -35.93 23.11
CA ASP A 6 -8.50 -34.84 22.84
C ASP A 6 -7.89 -33.48 23.26
N PHE A 7 -7.23 -33.42 24.42
CA PHE A 7 -6.54 -32.22 24.89
C PHE A 7 -5.38 -31.81 23.98
N GLU A 8 -4.59 -32.75 23.49
CA GLU A 8 -3.51 -32.49 22.54
C GLU A 8 -4.05 -31.97 21.20
N GLN A 9 -5.17 -32.50 20.71
CA GLN A 9 -5.84 -32.01 19.50
C GLN A 9 -6.36 -30.58 19.67
N ILE A 10 -7.01 -30.28 20.80
CA ILE A 10 -7.49 -28.93 21.11
C ILE A 10 -6.31 -27.93 21.19
N LYS A 11 -5.19 -28.34 21.80
CA LYS A 11 -4.00 -27.49 21.89
C LYS A 11 -3.40 -27.18 20.52
N LYS A 12 -3.25 -28.20 19.65
CA LYS A 12 -2.79 -28.02 18.27
C LYS A 12 -3.69 -27.05 17.50
N LEU A 13 -5.01 -27.23 17.61
CA LEU A 13 -5.97 -26.35 16.94
C LEU A 13 -5.87 -24.90 17.44
N ALA A 14 -5.73 -24.70 18.76
CA ALA A 14 -5.57 -23.38 19.35
C ALA A 14 -4.28 -22.69 18.86
N ASP A 15 -3.18 -23.44 18.76
CA ASP A 15 -1.91 -22.92 18.28
C ASP A 15 -1.97 -22.58 16.79
N GLU A 16 -2.62 -23.39 15.96
CA GLU A 16 -2.88 -23.07 14.55
C GLU A 16 -3.71 -21.79 14.38
N ILE A 17 -4.75 -21.60 15.20
CA ILE A 17 -5.57 -20.38 15.17
C ILE A 17 -4.73 -19.15 15.52
N ARG A 18 -3.90 -19.24 16.57
CA ARG A 18 -3.00 -18.14 16.95
C ARG A 18 -1.99 -17.82 15.85
N GLN A 19 -1.41 -18.84 15.22
CA GLN A 19 -0.45 -18.67 14.12
C GLN A 19 -1.11 -18.00 12.91
N LYS A 20 -2.32 -18.42 12.52
CA LYS A 20 -3.07 -17.80 11.43
C LYS A 20 -3.37 -16.33 11.71
N GLN A 21 -3.82 -16.00 12.93
CA GLN A 21 -4.07 -14.61 13.33
C GLN A 21 -2.80 -13.76 13.34
N ALA A 22 -1.67 -14.32 13.80
CA ALA A 22 -0.39 -13.62 13.79
C ALA A 22 0.09 -13.35 12.35
N ALA A 23 0.00 -14.36 11.47
CA ALA A 23 0.35 -14.22 10.06
C ALA A 23 -0.51 -13.17 9.35
N GLU A 24 -1.82 -13.16 9.59
CA GLU A 24 -2.72 -12.17 9.00
C GLU A 24 -2.40 -10.74 9.47
N LYS A 25 -2.09 -10.56 10.76
CA LYS A 25 -1.67 -9.26 11.31
C LYS A 25 -0.34 -8.79 10.72
N ALA A 26 0.63 -9.70 10.57
CA ALA A 26 1.91 -9.40 9.94
C ALA A 26 1.72 -8.96 8.48
N ALA A 27 0.95 -9.71 7.70
CA ALA A 27 0.66 -9.38 6.31
C ALA A 27 -0.05 -8.01 6.16
N LYS A 28 -1.01 -7.71 7.05
CA LYS A 28 -1.67 -6.38 7.08
C LYS A 28 -0.69 -5.26 7.39
N LEU A 29 0.25 -5.48 8.31
CA LEU A 29 1.26 -4.49 8.66
C LEU A 29 2.23 -4.25 7.51
N GLU A 30 2.70 -5.30 6.85
CA GLU A 30 3.57 -5.20 5.67
C GLU A 30 2.88 -4.46 4.52
N ALA A 31 1.61 -4.81 4.24
CA ALA A 31 0.83 -4.11 3.21
C ALA A 31 0.65 -2.61 3.53
N LYS A 32 0.49 -2.26 4.82
CA LYS A 32 0.42 -0.86 5.25
C LYS A 32 1.75 -0.13 5.04
N LYS A 33 2.87 -0.73 5.46
CA LYS A 33 4.22 -0.16 5.28
C LYS A 33 4.54 0.07 3.81
N GLU A 34 4.21 -0.88 2.94
CA GLU A 34 4.41 -0.77 1.50
C GLU A 34 3.54 0.35 0.89
N ARG A 35 2.29 0.49 1.36
CA ARG A 35 1.42 1.59 0.92
C ARG A 35 1.93 2.96 1.37
N GLU A 36 2.48 3.05 2.59
CA GLU A 36 3.11 4.28 3.11
C GLU A 36 4.36 4.62 2.31
N ARG A 37 5.24 3.65 2.05
CA ARG A 37 6.41 3.81 1.19
C ARG A 37 6.04 4.34 -0.20
N ARG A 38 5.02 3.76 -0.86
CA ARG A 38 4.55 4.26 -2.16
C ARG A 38 3.99 5.68 -2.08
N ARG A 39 3.35 6.05 -0.97
CA ARG A 39 2.85 7.42 -0.77
C ARG A 39 4.00 8.40 -0.63
N GLU A 40 5.02 8.06 0.15
CA GLU A 40 6.22 8.88 0.32
C GLU A 40 7.00 9.03 -0.99
N GLU A 41 7.19 7.95 -1.73
CA GLU A 41 7.83 7.98 -3.04
C GLU A 41 7.02 8.81 -4.05
N ASN A 42 5.69 8.69 -4.04
CA ASN A 42 4.82 9.53 -4.86
C ASN A 42 4.86 11.00 -4.43
N ALA A 43 4.98 11.30 -3.14
CA ALA A 43 5.12 12.66 -2.64
C ALA A 43 6.45 13.29 -3.11
N ARG A 44 7.57 12.56 -2.98
CA ARG A 44 8.88 12.98 -3.50
C ARG A 44 8.87 13.16 -5.03
N ARG A 45 8.17 12.27 -5.76
CA ARG A 45 8.00 12.41 -7.22
C ARG A 45 7.08 13.55 -7.61
N ALA A 46 6.08 13.89 -6.79
CA ALA A 46 5.19 15.02 -7.02
C ALA A 46 5.88 16.36 -6.71
N GLU A 47 6.81 16.35 -5.76
CA GLU A 47 7.70 17.50 -5.49
C GLU A 47 8.60 17.80 -6.69
N ILE A 48 9.05 16.75 -7.41
CA ILE A 48 9.71 16.89 -8.71
C ILE A 48 8.67 17.30 -9.77
N VAL A 49 8.51 18.60 -9.96
CA VAL A 49 7.61 19.16 -10.97
C VAL A 49 8.01 18.69 -12.37
N GLN A 50 7.06 18.14 -13.13
CA GLN A 50 7.29 17.84 -14.54
C GLN A 50 7.21 19.15 -15.36
N VAL A 51 8.35 19.64 -15.86
CA VAL A 51 8.38 20.78 -16.77
C VAL A 51 7.82 20.37 -18.14
N ILE A 52 6.59 20.79 -18.45
CA ILE A 52 5.96 20.53 -19.75
C ILE A 52 6.44 21.56 -20.76
N LYS A 53 7.54 21.26 -21.45
CA LYS A 53 8.09 22.14 -22.51
C LYS A 53 7.22 22.22 -23.77
N ASN A 54 6.42 21.19 -24.05
CA ASN A 54 5.59 21.10 -25.26
C ASN A 54 4.09 21.20 -24.93
N THR A 55 3.47 22.29 -25.36
CA THR A 55 2.05 22.62 -25.12
C THR A 55 1.07 21.69 -25.84
N HIS A 56 1.46 21.02 -26.92
CA HIS A 56 0.60 20.03 -27.59
C HIS A 56 0.27 18.83 -26.70
N LYS A 57 1.11 18.51 -25.70
CA LYS A 57 0.84 17.44 -24.73
C LYS A 57 -0.38 17.76 -23.86
N LEU A 58 -0.62 19.03 -23.55
CA LEU A 58 -1.80 19.48 -22.81
C LEU A 58 -3.07 19.34 -23.66
N LYS A 59 -2.99 19.68 -24.95
CA LYS A 59 -4.13 19.57 -25.88
C LYS A 59 -4.60 18.14 -26.12
N ARG A 60 -3.71 17.15 -25.97
CA ARG A 60 -4.02 15.71 -26.10
C ARG A 60 -4.45 15.05 -24.78
N ALA A 61 -4.29 15.72 -23.64
CA ALA A 61 -4.67 15.17 -22.35
C ALA A 61 -6.19 15.24 -22.13
N LYS A 62 -6.73 14.29 -21.35
CA LYS A 62 -8.16 14.30 -21.01
C LYS A 62 -8.48 15.51 -20.11
N LYS A 63 -9.67 16.11 -20.27
CA LYS A 63 -10.14 17.24 -19.46
C LYS A 63 -10.00 17.01 -17.94
N LYS A 64 -10.20 15.77 -17.47
CA LYS A 64 -10.04 15.39 -16.05
C LYS A 64 -8.59 15.47 -15.55
N GLN A 65 -7.61 15.19 -16.40
CA GLN A 65 -6.19 15.26 -16.05
C GLN A 65 -5.69 16.70 -16.00
N LEU A 66 -6.16 17.54 -16.94
CA LEU A 66 -5.84 18.96 -16.99
C LEU A 66 -6.29 19.71 -15.72
N ARG A 67 -7.43 19.33 -15.12
CA ARG A 67 -7.93 19.90 -13.86
C ARG A 67 -7.00 19.69 -12.64
N ARG A 68 -6.04 18.77 -12.74
CA ARG A 68 -5.10 18.44 -11.64
C ARG A 68 -3.72 19.07 -11.84
N ILE A 69 -3.49 19.77 -12.94
CA ILE A 69 -2.20 20.40 -13.22
C ILE A 69 -2.14 21.73 -12.46
N GLU A 70 -1.17 21.85 -11.55
CA GLU A 70 -0.82 23.10 -10.89
C GLU A 70 0.38 23.73 -11.60
N LYS A 71 0.35 25.05 -11.80
CA LYS A 71 1.52 25.78 -12.28
C LYS A 71 2.41 26.05 -11.06
N ARG A 72 3.65 25.57 -11.08
CA ARG A 72 4.65 25.84 -10.04
C ARG A 72 5.81 26.60 -10.64
N ASP A 73 6.32 27.59 -9.92
CA ASP A 73 7.55 28.28 -10.30
C ASP A 73 8.74 27.34 -10.15
N THR A 74 9.64 27.37 -11.13
CA THR A 74 10.83 26.50 -11.20
C THR A 74 12.12 27.31 -11.06
N ASN A 75 12.05 28.50 -10.44
CA ASN A 75 13.17 29.41 -10.23
C ASN A 75 13.86 29.15 -8.90
#